data_AF-A0A0C1JQJ1-F1
#
_entry.id   AF-A0A0C1JQJ1-F1
#
_cell.length_a   1.000
_cell.length_b   1.000
_cell.length_c   1.000
_cell.angle_alpha   90.00
_cell.angle_beta   90.00
_cell.angle_gamma   90.00
#
_symmetry.space_group_name_H-M   'P 1'
#
loop_
_entity.id
_entity.type
_entity.pdbx_description
1 polymer ?
#
loop_
_entity_poly.entity_id
_entity_poly.type
_entity_poly.pdbx_seq_one_letter_code
_entity_poly.pdbx_strand_id
1 'polypeptide(L)'
;MKGRKRHIVVDHLGLLIAVVVSSAACNDRDGLKALFYYFQGKVLWPKKMFADTGYSGEEMKLEAALHGIDLTIIKRSKLKGFHLQAKRWIVERTFAWFGKCRRLSKDYETLTNTSQAFLYLAMIRLMVRRIAQ
;
A
#
# COMPACT_ATOMS: atom_id res chain seq x y z
N MET A 1 -0.13 -13.90 -18.59
CA MET A 1 0.51 -12.60 -18.29
C MET A 1 1.15 -12.69 -16.92
N LYS A 2 2.47 -12.45 -16.78
CA LYS A 2 3.10 -12.31 -15.47
C LYS A 2 2.71 -10.93 -14.92
N GLY A 3 1.90 -10.88 -13.87
CA GLY A 3 1.52 -9.64 -13.21
C GLY A 3 2.49 -9.24 -12.10
N ARG A 4 2.26 -8.08 -11.48
CA ARG A 4 2.96 -7.62 -10.28
C ARG A 4 1.98 -7.19 -9.21
N LYS A 5 2.40 -7.35 -7.96
CA LYS A 5 1.69 -6.85 -6.79
C LYS A 5 2.38 -5.59 -6.29
N ARG A 6 1.57 -4.60 -5.91
CA ARG A 6 2.01 -3.30 -5.42
C ARG A 6 1.48 -3.14 -4.01
N HIS A 7 2.34 -3.25 -3.01
CA HIS A 7 1.99 -3.07 -1.61
C HIS A 7 2.35 -1.64 -1.23
N ILE A 8 1.35 -0.83 -0.86
CA ILE A 8 1.56 0.59 -0.53
C ILE A 8 1.13 0.88 0.89
N VAL A 9 1.85 1.80 1.53
CA VAL A 9 1.44 2.43 2.79
C VAL A 9 1.26 3.90 2.52
N VAL A 10 0.09 4.41 2.91
CA VAL A 10 -0.31 5.80 2.69
C VAL A 10 -0.80 6.42 3.99
N ASP A 11 -0.68 7.74 4.08
CA ASP A 11 -1.29 8.51 5.17
C ASP A 11 -2.82 8.69 4.99
N HIS A 12 -3.43 9.49 5.85
CA HIS A 12 -4.85 9.81 5.80
C HIS A 12 -5.28 10.63 4.55
N LEU A 13 -4.34 11.34 3.91
CA LEU A 13 -4.56 12.09 2.68
C LEU A 13 -4.33 11.23 1.42
N GLY A 14 -3.84 10.00 1.58
CA GLY A 14 -3.45 9.11 0.48
C GLY A 14 -2.05 9.40 -0.07
N LEU A 15 -1.21 10.12 0.67
CA LEU A 15 0.18 10.37 0.28
C LEU A 15 1.03 9.13 0.57
N LEU A 16 1.89 8.77 -0.38
CA LEU A 16 2.70 7.55 -0.30
C LEU A 16 3.81 7.72 0.73
N ILE A 17 3.86 6.80 1.70
CA ILE A 17 4.93 6.72 2.69
C ILE A 17 5.94 5.64 2.30
N ALA A 18 5.43 4.47 1.89
CA ALA A 18 6.23 3.32 1.53
C ALA A 18 5.57 2.52 0.40
N VAL A 19 6.39 1.87 -0.41
CA VAL A 19 5.92 0.95 -1.45
C VAL A 19 6.89 -0.21 -1.60
N VAL A 20 6.35 -1.41 -1.78
CA VAL A 20 7.07 -2.62 -2.19
C VAL A 20 6.38 -3.18 -3.42
N VAL A 21 7.15 -3.45 -4.47
CA VAL A 21 6.64 -4.10 -5.68
C VAL A 21 7.21 -5.52 -5.75
N SER A 22 6.31 -6.50 -5.85
CA SER A 22 6.66 -7.92 -5.89
C SER A 22 6.08 -8.58 -7.15
N SER A 23 6.56 -9.79 -7.46
CA SER A 23 5.96 -10.62 -8.51
C SER A 23 4.53 -11.01 -8.12
N ALA A 24 3.63 -11.23 -9.09
CA ALA A 24 2.29 -11.72 -8.79
C ALA A 24 2.26 -13.08 -8.07
N ALA A 25 3.34 -13.87 -8.17
CA ALA A 25 3.48 -15.13 -7.45
C ALA A 25 3.75 -14.96 -5.95
N CYS A 26 4.20 -13.78 -5.50
CA CYS A 26 4.51 -13.53 -4.10
C CYS A 26 3.23 -13.44 -3.26
N ASN A 27 3.29 -13.88 -2.01
CA ASN A 27 2.17 -13.74 -1.09
C ASN A 27 2.02 -12.26 -0.69
N ASP A 28 0.77 -11.80 -0.49
CA ASP A 28 0.52 -10.44 -0.03
C ASP A 28 1.10 -10.22 1.36
N ARG A 29 1.09 -11.25 2.21
CA ARG A 29 1.69 -11.22 3.56
C ARG A 29 3.19 -10.89 3.52
N ASP A 30 3.93 -11.45 2.57
CA ASP A 30 5.36 -11.17 2.43
C ASP A 30 5.60 -9.71 2.05
N GLY A 31 4.73 -9.15 1.21
CA GLY A 31 4.71 -7.73 0.88
C GLY A 31 4.50 -6.84 2.12
N LEU A 32 3.62 -7.22 3.03
CA LEU A 32 3.40 -6.49 4.29
C LEU A 32 4.58 -6.64 5.26
N LYS A 33 5.17 -7.83 5.40
CA LYS A 33 6.39 -8.04 6.19
C LYS A 33 7.54 -7.16 5.69
N ALA A 34 7.73 -7.09 4.37
CA ALA A 34 8.72 -6.21 3.76
C ALA A 34 8.47 -4.73 4.07
N LEU A 35 7.20 -4.30 4.17
CA LEU A 35 6.85 -2.94 4.57
C LEU A 35 7.19 -2.66 6.04
N PHE A 36 7.02 -3.61 6.96
CA PHE A 36 7.46 -3.43 8.34
C PHE A 36 8.97 -3.22 8.44
N TYR A 37 9.74 -4.04 7.71
CA TYR A 37 11.19 -3.87 7.62
C TYR A 37 11.58 -2.51 7.02
N TYR A 38 10.85 -2.01 6.01
CA TYR A 38 11.10 -0.69 5.42
C TYR A 38 11.05 0.44 6.45
N PHE A 39 10.19 0.33 7.47
CA PHE A 39 10.07 1.36 8.49
C PHE A 39 11.20 1.29 9.53
N GLN A 40 11.90 0.15 9.67
CA GLN A 40 12.79 -0.06 10.82
C GLN A 40 13.88 1.00 10.87
N GLY A 41 14.04 1.62 12.05
CA GLY A 41 15.01 2.70 12.26
C GLY A 41 14.66 4.04 11.61
N LYS A 42 13.47 4.20 11.02
CA LYS A 42 13.05 5.48 10.42
C LYS A 42 12.33 6.37 11.43
N VAL A 43 12.55 7.67 11.28
CA VAL A 43 11.91 8.73 12.10
C VAL A 43 10.37 8.67 11.97
N LEU A 44 9.86 8.40 10.76
CA LEU A 44 8.43 8.28 10.51
C LEU A 44 7.95 6.84 10.75
N TRP A 45 7.75 6.47 12.02
CA TRP A 45 7.31 5.14 12.43
C TRP A 45 5.79 5.08 12.68
N PRO A 46 5.02 4.24 11.97
CA PRO A 46 3.59 4.13 12.18
C PRO A 46 3.28 3.38 13.48
N LYS A 47 2.45 3.97 14.36
CA LYS A 47 1.96 3.25 15.56
C LYS A 47 0.74 2.37 15.28
N LYS A 48 -0.02 2.69 14.24
CA LYS A 48 -1.26 1.99 13.86
C LYS A 48 -1.38 1.89 12.35
N MET A 49 -1.69 0.68 11.87
CA MET A 49 -1.92 0.40 10.46
C MET A 49 -3.27 -0.27 10.26
N PHE A 50 -3.90 0.05 9.14
CA PHE A 50 -5.12 -0.60 8.69
C PHE A 50 -4.80 -1.41 7.43
N ALA A 51 -5.16 -2.68 7.44
CA ALA A 51 -4.98 -3.55 6.28
C ALA A 51 -6.30 -4.27 5.97
N ASP A 52 -6.44 -4.77 4.74
CA ASP A 52 -7.62 -5.53 4.36
C ASP A 52 -7.55 -6.99 4.82
N THR A 53 -8.62 -7.73 4.53
CA THR A 53 -8.75 -9.13 4.95
C THR A 53 -7.72 -10.06 4.29
N GLY A 54 -7.11 -9.66 3.17
CA GLY A 54 -6.03 -10.42 2.52
C GLY A 54 -4.78 -10.54 3.40
N TYR A 55 -4.56 -9.57 4.29
CA TYR A 55 -3.47 -9.57 5.26
C TYR A 55 -3.86 -10.16 6.62
N SER A 56 -5.00 -10.86 6.70
CA SER A 56 -5.45 -11.48 7.95
C SER A 56 -4.56 -12.67 8.37
N GLY A 57 -4.44 -12.85 9.69
CA GLY A 57 -3.70 -13.93 10.33
C GLY A 57 -3.22 -13.50 11.70
N GLU A 58 -3.20 -14.42 12.66
CA GLU A 58 -2.68 -14.15 14.00
C GLU A 58 -1.16 -13.90 13.96
N GLU A 59 -0.44 -14.69 13.17
CA GLU A 59 0.98 -14.49 12.86
C GLU A 59 1.27 -13.07 12.36
N MET A 60 0.43 -12.51 11.49
CA MET A 60 0.64 -11.18 10.92
C MET A 60 0.45 -10.07 11.96
N LYS A 61 -0.48 -10.27 12.91
CA LYS A 61 -0.68 -9.34 14.04
C LYS A 61 0.46 -9.43 15.04
N LEU A 62 0.94 -10.64 15.34
CA LEU A 62 2.11 -10.85 16.20
C LEU A 62 3.35 -10.21 15.58
N GLU A 63 3.59 -10.43 14.29
CA GLU A 63 4.68 -9.80 13.55
C GLU A 63 4.57 -8.27 13.64
N ALA A 64 3.39 -7.69 13.35
CA ALA A 64 3.19 -6.25 13.48
C ALA A 64 3.49 -5.74 14.90
N ALA A 65 3.08 -6.48 15.93
CA ALA A 65 3.35 -6.16 17.33
C ALA A 65 4.84 -6.23 17.69
N LEU A 66 5.62 -7.14 17.09
CA LEU A 66 7.08 -7.17 17.24
C LEU A 66 7.72 -5.89 16.68
N HIS A 67 7.13 -5.31 15.64
CA HIS A 67 7.49 -3.98 15.13
C HIS A 67 6.70 -2.85 15.82
N GLY A 68 6.06 -3.08 16.97
CA GLY A 68 5.34 -2.02 17.71
C GLY A 68 4.21 -1.34 16.93
N ILE A 69 3.63 -2.03 15.93
CA ILE A 69 2.53 -1.55 15.09
C ILE A 69 1.22 -2.23 15.52
N ASP A 70 0.21 -1.44 15.88
CA ASP A 70 -1.17 -1.93 16.02
C ASP A 70 -1.79 -2.15 14.62
N LEU A 71 -1.82 -3.41 14.17
CA LEU A 71 -2.42 -3.81 12.90
C LEU A 71 -3.90 -4.15 13.04
N THR A 72 -4.76 -3.27 12.56
CA THR A 72 -6.21 -3.49 12.48
C THR A 72 -6.61 -4.02 11.11
N ILE A 73 -7.17 -5.24 11.07
CA ILE A 73 -7.69 -5.84 9.85
C ILE A 73 -9.14 -5.42 9.61
N ILE A 74 -9.39 -4.79 8.48
CA ILE A 74 -10.71 -4.34 8.06
C ILE A 74 -11.37 -5.47 7.27
N LYS A 75 -12.42 -6.05 7.88
CA LYS A 75 -13.23 -7.09 7.26
C LYS A 75 -14.21 -6.47 6.26
N ARG A 76 -14.40 -7.17 5.13
CA ARG A 76 -15.46 -6.84 4.19
C ARG A 76 -16.82 -7.08 4.84
N SER A 77 -17.75 -6.12 4.69
CA SER A 77 -19.14 -6.33 5.10
C SER A 77 -19.74 -7.50 4.31
N LYS A 78 -20.45 -8.40 5.01
CA LYS A 78 -21.19 -9.52 4.41
C LYS A 78 -22.60 -9.13 3.99
N LEU A 79 -23.03 -7.92 4.33
CA LEU A 79 -24.36 -7.41 4.00
C LEU A 79 -24.47 -7.09 2.50
N LYS A 80 -25.67 -7.26 1.95
CA LYS A 80 -25.98 -7.03 0.54
C LYS A 80 -26.10 -5.52 0.29
N GLY A 81 -25.32 -5.00 -0.66
CA GLY A 81 -25.29 -3.57 -0.99
C GLY A 81 -23.92 -2.92 -0.77
N PHE A 82 -23.85 -1.60 -0.97
CA PHE A 82 -22.63 -0.83 -0.73
C PHE A 82 -22.51 -0.51 0.76
N HIS A 83 -21.46 -1.01 1.39
CA HIS A 83 -21.10 -0.65 2.77
C HIS A 83 -19.73 0.01 2.77
N LEU A 84 -19.66 1.20 3.36
CA LEU A 84 -18.41 1.92 3.51
C LEU A 84 -17.47 1.13 4.42
N GLN A 85 -16.36 0.66 3.86
CA GLN A 85 -15.27 0.10 4.65
C GLN A 85 -14.40 1.25 5.16
N ALA A 86 -14.18 1.30 6.48
CA ALA A 86 -13.37 2.34 7.10
C ALA A 86 -12.01 2.45 6.40
N LYS A 87 -11.58 3.66 6.02
CA LYS A 87 -10.24 4.01 5.50
C LYS A 87 -9.74 3.30 4.22
N ARG A 88 -10.36 2.20 3.77
CA ARG A 88 -9.96 1.47 2.54
C ARG A 88 -10.02 2.35 1.29
N TRP A 89 -11.01 3.21 1.23
CA TRP A 89 -11.22 4.16 0.13
C TRP A 89 -10.00 5.08 -0.11
N ILE A 90 -9.17 5.34 0.92
CA ILE A 90 -7.97 6.17 0.81
C ILE A 90 -6.92 5.47 -0.08
N VAL A 91 -6.71 4.18 0.15
CA VAL A 91 -5.78 3.34 -0.62
C VAL A 91 -6.29 3.17 -2.05
N GLU A 92 -7.58 2.87 -2.22
CA GLU A 92 -8.21 2.71 -3.55
C GLU A 92 -8.12 4.00 -4.37
N ARG A 93 -8.40 5.15 -3.75
CA ARG A 93 -8.22 6.47 -4.38
C ARG A 93 -6.78 6.72 -4.80
N THR A 94 -5.81 6.30 -3.96
CA THR A 94 -4.38 6.43 -4.30
C THR A 94 -4.02 5.59 -5.53
N PHE A 95 -4.52 4.34 -5.61
CA PHE A 95 -4.37 3.53 -6.81
C PHE A 95 -5.04 4.14 -8.04
N ALA A 96 -6.20 4.78 -7.87
CA ALA A 96 -6.87 5.49 -8.97
C ALA A 96 -6.00 6.66 -9.51
N TRP A 97 -5.26 7.38 -8.65
CA TRP A 97 -4.31 8.39 -9.09
C TRP A 97 -3.13 7.78 -9.87
N PHE A 98 -2.61 6.63 -9.43
CA PHE A 98 -1.58 5.91 -10.19
C PHE A 98 -2.10 5.46 -11.56
N GLY A 99 -3.36 5.05 -11.67
CA GLY A 99 -4.00 4.72 -12.94
C GLY A 99 -4.02 5.85 -13.97
N LYS A 100 -3.97 7.12 -13.53
CA LYS A 100 -3.86 8.30 -14.41
C LYS A 100 -2.45 8.51 -14.96
N CYS A 101 -1.44 7.80 -14.45
CA CYS A 101 -0.08 7.85 -14.96
C CYS A 101 0.11 6.75 -16.00
N ARG A 102 0.41 7.13 -17.26
CA ARG A 102 0.51 6.20 -18.40
C ARG A 102 1.42 4.98 -18.13
N ARG A 103 2.54 5.16 -17.43
CA ARG A 103 3.47 4.06 -17.11
C ARG A 103 2.99 3.11 -16.00
N LEU A 104 1.99 3.49 -15.22
CA LEU A 104 1.45 2.69 -14.12
C LEU A 104 0.07 2.10 -14.44
N SER A 105 -0.58 2.56 -15.51
CA SER A 105 -1.92 2.10 -15.93
C SER A 105 -1.95 0.64 -16.36
N LYS A 106 -0.82 0.12 -16.86
CA LYS A 106 -0.59 -1.29 -17.16
C LYS A 106 0.80 -1.69 -16.66
N ASP A 107 1.10 -2.98 -16.72
CA ASP A 107 2.43 -3.48 -16.36
C ASP A 107 3.39 -3.33 -17.55
N TYR A 108 4.07 -2.18 -17.63
CA TYR A 108 5.01 -1.86 -18.71
C TYR A 108 6.46 -2.21 -18.38
N GLU A 109 6.81 -2.17 -17.10
CA GLU A 109 8.20 -2.30 -16.67
C GLU A 109 8.65 -3.76 -16.74
N THR A 110 9.96 -4.02 -16.81
CA THR A 110 10.51 -5.40 -16.73
C THR A 110 10.96 -5.74 -15.32
N LEU A 111 11.45 -4.74 -14.57
CA LEU A 111 11.97 -4.91 -13.22
C LEU A 111 11.02 -4.27 -12.20
N THR A 112 10.98 -4.86 -10.99
CA THR A 112 10.15 -4.36 -9.89
C THR A 112 10.63 -3.03 -9.35
N ASN A 113 11.94 -2.80 -9.32
CA ASN A 113 12.56 -1.54 -8.89
C ASN A 113 12.16 -0.36 -9.78
N THR A 114 12.11 -0.53 -11.11
CA THR A 114 11.67 0.52 -12.05
C THR A 114 10.20 0.86 -11.84
N SER A 115 9.36 -0.15 -11.65
CA SER A 115 7.94 0.02 -11.32
C SER A 115 7.75 0.79 -10.01
N GLN A 116 8.56 0.47 -8.99
CA GLN A 116 8.58 1.18 -7.72
C GLN A 116 9.02 2.64 -7.87
N ALA A 117 10.04 2.91 -8.68
CA ALA A 117 10.49 4.28 -8.97
C ALA A 117 9.38 5.12 -9.64
N PHE A 118 8.61 4.55 -10.57
CA PHE A 118 7.47 5.25 -11.18
C PHE A 118 6.34 5.53 -10.19
N LEU A 119 6.11 4.67 -9.20
CA LEU A 119 5.14 4.94 -8.12
C LEU A 119 5.56 6.15 -7.27
N TYR A 120 6.85 6.24 -6.92
CA TYR A 120 7.39 7.42 -6.24
C TYR A 120 7.29 8.67 -7.10
N LEU A 121 7.67 8.62 -8.38
CA LEU A 121 7.58 9.76 -9.28
C LEU A 121 6.13 10.26 -9.44
N ALA A 122 5.18 9.33 -9.55
CA ALA A 122 3.75 9.68 -9.60
C ALA A 122 3.29 10.41 -8.33
N MET A 123 3.75 9.96 -7.15
CA MET A 123 3.41 10.61 -5.89
C MET A 123 4.09 11.99 -5.74
N ILE A 124 5.37 12.12 -6.09
CA ILE A 124 6.09 13.41 -6.09
C ILE A 124 5.35 14.42 -6.98
N ARG A 125 4.99 14.04 -8.21
CA ARG A 125 4.23 14.90 -9.13
C ARG A 125 2.85 15.30 -8.55
N LEU A 126 2.21 14.42 -7.78
CA LEU A 126 0.93 14.74 -7.14
C LEU A 126 1.13 15.73 -5.98
N MET A 127 2.11 15.48 -5.11
CA MET A 127 2.41 16.30 -3.94
C MET A 127 2.86 17.71 -4.35
N VAL A 128 3.76 17.83 -5.33
CA VAL A 128 4.21 19.14 -5.85
C VAL A 128 3.02 19.96 -6.36
N ARG A 129 2.09 19.34 -7.10
CA ARG A 129 0.88 20.03 -7.58
C ARG A 129 -0.05 20.48 -6.46
N ARG A 130 -0.09 19.78 -5.33
CA ARG A 130 -0.92 20.16 -4.17
C ARG A 130 -0.31 21.29 -3.35
N ILE A 131 1.01 21.39 -3.32
CA ILE A 131 1.73 22.44 -2.58
C ILE A 131 1.71 23.76 -3.37
N ALA A 132 1.74 23.69 -4.69
CA ALA A 132 1.74 24.86 -5.57
C ALA A 132 0.34 25.46 -5.84
N GLN A 133 -0.70 24.91 -5.23
CA GLN A 133 -2.10 25.37 -5.32
C GLN A 133 -2.50 26.00 -3.99
#